data_AF-A0A972X4U6-F1
#
_entry.id   AF-A0A972X4U6-F1
#
_cell.length_a   1.000
_cell.length_b   1.000
_cell.length_c   1.000
_cell.angle_alpha   90.00
_cell.angle_beta   90.00
_cell.angle_gamma   90.00
#
_symmetry.space_group_name_H-M   'P 1'
#
loop_
_entity.id
_entity.type
_entity.pdbx_description
1 polymer ?
#
loop_
_entity_poly.entity_id
_entity_poly.type
_entity_poly.pdbx_seq_one_letter_code
_entity_poly.pdbx_strand_id
1 'polypeptide(L)' 'MIKHPFTNRLTSETSPYLLQHAHNPVDWFPWGEEALKKAKKENKP' A
#
# COMPACT_ATOMS: atom_id res chain seq x y z
N MET A 1 17.48 11.71 -10.86
CA MET A 1 16.09 11.22 -10.77
C MET A 1 16.06 10.17 -9.66
N ILE A 2 15.20 10.31 -8.66
CA ILE A 2 15.09 9.31 -7.59
C ILE A 2 14.39 8.09 -8.19
N LYS A 3 15.03 6.92 -8.14
CA LYS A 3 14.44 5.65 -8.57
C LYS A 3 13.87 4.96 -7.33
N HIS A 4 12.56 4.78 -7.28
CA HIS A 4 11.92 4.00 -6.24
C HIS A 4 11.87 2.52 -6.68
N PRO A 5 12.60 1.61 -6.02
CA PRO A 5 12.61 0.19 -6.39
C PRO A 5 11.28 -0.50 -6.09
N PHE A 6 10.48 0.07 -5.19
CA PHE A 6 9.16 -0.40 -4.81
C PHE A 6 8.17 0.76 -4.86
N THR A 7 6.93 0.49 -5.23
CA THR A 7 5.81 1.43 -5.12
C THR A 7 4.56 0.61 -4.81
N ASN A 8 3.95 0.89 -3.66
CA ASN A 8 2.72 0.26 -3.21
C ASN A 8 1.53 1.21 -3.42
N ARG A 9 0.35 0.80 -2.94
CA ARG A 9 -0.92 1.47 -3.21
C ARG A 9 -1.09 2.80 -2.48
N LEU A 10 -0.26 3.06 -1.46
CA LEU A 10 -0.30 4.32 -0.73
C LEU A 10 0.12 5.51 -1.59
N THR A 11 0.70 5.30 -2.78
CA THR A 11 1.02 6.38 -3.73
C THR A 11 -0.19 7.20 -4.21
N SER A 12 -1.40 6.66 -4.05
CA SER A 12 -2.65 7.32 -4.45
C SER A 12 -3.37 7.99 -3.27
N GLU A 13 -2.84 7.89 -2.06
CA GLU A 13 -3.42 8.50 -0.87
C GLU A 13 -3.11 9.99 -0.80
N THR A 14 -3.94 10.75 -0.07
CA THR A 14 -3.72 12.19 0.15
C THR A 14 -2.98 12.48 1.45
N SER A 15 -2.97 11.54 2.39
CA SER A 15 -2.30 11.69 3.67
C SER A 15 -0.78 11.76 3.49
N PRO A 16 -0.10 12.83 3.96
CA PRO A 16 1.36 12.93 3.87
C PRO A 16 2.08 11.77 4.55
N TYR A 17 1.52 11.26 5.67
CA TYR A 17 2.06 10.11 6.39
C TYR A 17 2.03 8.83 5.55
N LEU A 18 0.92 8.57 4.84
CA LEU A 18 0.81 7.38 3.99
C LEU A 18 1.70 7.48 2.75
N LEU A 19 1.78 8.67 2.15
CA LEU A 19 2.65 8.95 1.01
C LEU A 19 4.14 8.74 1.34
N GLN A 20 4.56 9.05 2.57
CA GLN A 20 5.92 8.78 3.04
C GLN A 20 6.28 7.28 2.98
N HIS A 21 5.28 6.40 3.04
CA HIS A 21 5.44 4.94 3.00
C HIS A 21 5.11 4.31 1.64
N ALA A 22 4.78 5.12 0.61
CA ALA A 22 4.39 4.66 -0.71
C ALA A 22 5.47 3.85 -1.44
N HIS A 23 6.74 4.05 -1.09
CA HIS A 23 7.87 3.40 -1.75
C HIS A 23 8.61 2.38 -0.86
N ASN A 24 8.00 2.01 0.28
CA ASN A 24 8.52 0.95 1.12
C ASN A 24 8.40 -0.41 0.41
N PRO A 25 9.30 -1.38 0.72
CA PRO A 25 9.29 -2.71 0.09
C PRO A 25 8.06 -3.56 0.46
N VAL A 26 7.38 -3.23 1.55
CA VAL A 26 6.11 -3.86 1.93
C VAL A 26 4.99 -3.32 1.04
N ASP A 27 4.22 -4.23 0.45
CA ASP A 27 3.02 -3.90 -0.34
C ASP A 27 1.88 -3.45 0.57
N TRP A 28 2.00 -2.24 1.10
CA TRP A 28 0.99 -1.64 1.96
C TRP A 28 -0.29 -1.35 1.18
N PHE A 29 -1.42 -1.68 1.83
CA PHE A 29 -2.75 -1.28 1.41
C PHE A 29 -3.27 -0.20 2.36
N PRO A 30 -3.97 0.83 1.86
CA PRO A 30 -4.79 1.65 2.73
C PRO A 30 -5.88 0.77 3.37
N TRP A 31 -6.29 1.13 4.58
CA TRP A 31 -7.39 0.43 5.24
C TRP A 31 -8.69 0.59 4.44
N GLY A 32 -9.36 -0.51 4.12
CA GLY A 32 -10.61 -0.46 3.37
C GLY A 32 -11.06 -1.81 2.84
N GLU A 33 -12.16 -1.81 2.10
CA GLU A 33 -12.78 -3.03 1.58
C GLU A 33 -11.85 -3.82 0.66
N GLU A 34 -10.99 -3.16 -0.12
CA GLU A 34 -10.06 -3.85 -1.02
C GLU A 34 -9.06 -4.70 -0.22
N ALA A 35 -8.47 -4.13 0.84
CA ALA A 35 -7.54 -4.83 1.72
C ALA A 35 -8.21 -6.07 2.34
N LEU A 36 -9.42 -5.91 2.90
CA LEU A 36 -10.16 -7.00 3.52
C LEU A 36 -10.60 -8.08 2.52
N LYS A 37 -11.06 -7.68 1.31
CA LYS A 37 -11.43 -8.62 0.24
C LYS A 37 -10.21 -9.43 -0.23
N LYS A 38 -9.05 -8.78 -0.36
CA LYS A 38 -7.79 -9.45 -0.72
C LYS A 38 -7.36 -10.44 0.37
N ALA A 39 -7.37 -10.02 1.64
CA ALA A 39 -7.04 -10.88 2.77
C ALA A 39 -7.92 -12.15 2.78
N LYS A 40 -9.24 -11.97 2.68
CA LYS A 40 -10.20 -13.09 2.60
C LYS A 40 -9.96 -13.99 1.39
N LYS A 41 -9.75 -13.42 0.19
CA LYS A 41 -9.51 -14.17 -1.05
C LYS A 41 -8.24 -15.00 -0.99
N GLU A 42 -7.18 -14.45 -0.40
CA GLU A 42 -5.88 -15.10 -0.29
C GLU A 42 -5.75 -15.99 0.96
N ASN A 43 -6.79 -16.07 1.79
CA ASN A 43 -6.78 -16.74 3.09
C ASN A 43 -5.60 -16.30 3.96
N LYS A 44 -5.37 -14.99 4.00
CA LYS A 44 -4.35 -14.34 4.82
C LYS A 44 -5.02 -13.55 5.94
N PRO A 45 -4.41 -13.51 7.13
CA PRO A 45 -4.92 -12.72 8.24
C PRO A 45 -5.03 -11.23 7.89
#